data_AF-A0A7S1Z835-F1
#
_entry.id   AF-A0A7S1Z835-F1
#
_cell.length_a   1.000
_cell.length_b   1.000
_cell.length_c   1.000
_cell.angle_alpha   90.00
_cell.angle_beta   90.00
_cell.angle_gamma   90.00
#
_symmetry.space_group_name_H-M   'P 1'
#
loop_
_entity.id
_entity.type
_entity.pdbx_description
1 polymer ?
#
loop_
_entity_poly.entity_id
_entity_poly.type
_entity_poly.pdbx_seq_one_letter_code
_entity_poly.pdbx_strand_id
1 'polypeptide(L)'
;DMLFWARAAAFDSDTSSSCVLETNITPLMILQSINQISMLFRTSFLLFTLAFPSHANGDAWRDDLIVELPGYGKTPTPHFSGYLDGSDGCDKAVNGPLCQIHYWLALAESDALSAPVVLWLNGGPGASSILGFLEEEGPLLINATGGFMENPWSWTKYANLLA
;
A
#
# COMPACT_ATOMS: atom_id res chain seq x y z
N ASP A 1 5.00 -25.44 -13.01
CA ASP A 1 5.17 -26.82 -12.53
C ASP A 1 6.15 -26.91 -11.39
N MET A 2 5.68 -27.52 -10.31
CA MET A 2 6.35 -27.74 -9.03
C MET A 2 7.51 -28.73 -9.15
N LEU A 3 8.53 -28.60 -8.28
CA LEU A 3 9.20 -29.67 -7.50
C LEU A 3 10.55 -29.10 -6.99
N PHE A 4 10.62 -28.61 -5.75
CA PHE A 4 10.97 -29.35 -4.52
C PHE A 4 12.44 -29.82 -4.39
N TRP A 5 13.11 -29.16 -3.44
CA TRP A 5 14.02 -29.70 -2.41
C TRP A 5 15.51 -29.97 -2.69
N ALA A 6 16.32 -29.09 -2.07
CA ALA A 6 17.31 -29.39 -1.05
C ALA A 6 17.88 -30.82 -0.99
N ARG A 7 19.19 -30.92 -1.18
CA ARG A 7 19.97 -32.07 -0.69
C ARG A 7 21.13 -31.59 0.17
N ALA A 8 21.02 -31.94 1.45
CA ALA A 8 22.04 -31.78 2.47
C ALA A 8 23.29 -32.59 2.13
N ALA A 9 24.43 -32.06 2.59
CA ALA A 9 25.73 -32.71 2.58
C ALA A 9 25.72 -33.98 3.43
N ALA A 10 26.23 -35.08 2.86
CA ALA A 10 26.66 -36.25 3.61
C ALA A 10 28.19 -36.23 3.61
N PHE A 11 28.74 -36.20 4.81
CA PHE A 11 30.17 -36.23 5.15
C PHE A 11 30.50 -37.67 5.54
N ASP A 12 31.48 -38.28 4.87
CA ASP A 12 32.07 -39.58 5.22
C ASP A 12 33.56 -39.48 4.82
N SER A 13 34.46 -39.24 5.79
CA SER A 13 35.17 -40.19 6.66
C SER A 13 36.47 -40.73 6.03
N ASP A 14 37.52 -40.64 6.86
CA ASP A 14 38.85 -41.23 6.74
C ASP A 14 39.78 -40.78 5.62
N THR A 15 40.82 -40.02 5.99
CA THR A 15 42.15 -40.63 6.16
C THR A 15 43.13 -39.70 6.87
N SER A 16 43.87 -40.32 7.78
CA SER A 16 44.95 -39.79 8.59
C SER A 16 46.14 -39.31 7.77
N SER A 17 46.56 -38.08 7.99
CA SER A 17 47.94 -37.61 7.82
C SER A 17 48.10 -36.34 8.64
N SER A 18 48.72 -36.49 9.81
CA SER A 18 49.14 -35.39 10.66
C SER A 18 50.16 -34.54 9.90
N CYS A 19 49.69 -33.46 9.27
CA CYS A 19 50.54 -32.37 8.83
C CYS A 19 50.46 -31.28 9.90
N VAL A 20 51.38 -31.31 10.86
CA VAL A 20 51.55 -30.20 11.80
C VAL A 20 52.18 -29.05 11.01
N LEU A 21 51.34 -28.26 10.35
CA LEU A 21 51.70 -26.91 9.97
C LEU A 21 51.65 -26.09 11.25
N GLU A 22 52.83 -25.85 11.85
CA GLU A 22 53.00 -24.80 12.85
C GLU A 22 52.63 -23.47 12.19
N THR A 23 51.36 -23.10 12.31
CA THR A 23 50.93 -21.75 12.02
C THR A 23 51.38 -20.91 13.19
N ASN A 24 52.49 -20.19 13.03
CA ASN A 24 53.01 -19.27 14.03
C ASN A 24 52.14 -18.01 14.04
N ILE A 25 50.87 -18.16 14.43
CA ILE A 25 49.89 -17.09 14.53
C ILE A 25 50.01 -16.51 15.93
N THR A 26 50.65 -15.36 16.03
CA THR A 26 50.72 -14.64 17.31
C THR A 26 49.30 -14.21 17.74
N PRO A 27 49.00 -14.13 19.06
CA PRO A 27 47.68 -13.70 19.53
C PRO A 27 47.26 -12.34 18.98
N LEU A 28 48.23 -11.48 18.67
CA LEU A 28 48.03 -10.16 18.07
C LEU A 28 47.46 -10.26 16.64
N MET A 29 47.89 -11.24 15.84
CA MET A 29 47.38 -11.44 14.48
C MET A 29 45.92 -11.96 14.48
N ILE A 30 45.55 -12.78 15.48
CA ILE A 30 44.16 -13.25 15.67
C ILE A 30 43.26 -12.08 16.12
N LEU A 31 43.71 -11.26 17.08
CA LEU A 31 42.95 -10.07 17.49
C LEU A 31 42.79 -9.05 16.37
N GLN A 32 43.81 -8.85 15.53
CA GLN A 32 43.73 -7.94 14.39
C GLN A 32 42.69 -8.42 13.36
N SER A 33 42.70 -9.72 13.02
CA SER A 33 41.73 -10.30 12.08
C SER A 33 40.29 -10.28 12.60
N ILE A 34 40.07 -10.57 13.90
CA ILE A 34 38.75 -10.47 14.53
C ILE A 34 38.23 -9.02 14.52
N ASN A 35 39.09 -8.04 14.82
CA ASN A 35 38.71 -6.62 14.80
C ASN A 35 38.35 -6.16 13.38
N GLN A 36 39.10 -6.60 12.36
CA GLN A 36 38.82 -6.29 10.95
C GLN A 36 37.48 -6.89 10.50
N ILE A 37 37.21 -8.16 10.84
CA ILE A 37 35.93 -8.81 10.54
C ILE A 37 34.78 -8.08 11.26
N SER A 38 34.95 -7.71 12.53
CA SER A 38 33.93 -6.95 13.28
C SER A 38 33.65 -5.57 12.69
N MET A 39 34.67 -4.88 12.19
CA MET A 39 34.51 -3.58 11.54
C MET A 39 33.77 -3.73 10.21
N LEU A 40 34.10 -4.73 9.39
CA LEU A 40 33.43 -5.00 8.12
C LEU A 40 31.93 -5.33 8.31
N PHE A 41 31.59 -6.12 9.33
CA PHE A 41 30.19 -6.38 9.68
C PHE A 41 29.47 -5.13 10.19
N ARG A 42 30.13 -4.30 11.01
CA ARG A 42 29.55 -3.04 11.53
C ARG A 42 29.34 -1.99 10.44
N THR A 43 30.29 -1.84 9.51
CA THR A 43 30.17 -0.89 8.39
C THR A 43 29.13 -1.34 7.37
N SER A 44 29.03 -2.65 7.11
CA SER A 44 28.01 -3.19 6.21
C SER A 44 26.59 -3.04 6.79
N PHE A 45 26.44 -3.16 8.12
CA PHE A 45 25.16 -2.93 8.79
C PHE A 45 24.76 -1.45 8.79
N LEU A 46 25.70 -0.53 9.04
CA LEU A 46 25.46 0.92 9.00
C LEU A 46 25.12 1.42 7.58
N LEU A 47 25.78 0.90 6.55
CA LEU A 47 25.46 1.23 5.15
C LEU A 47 24.10 0.68 4.71
N PHE A 48 23.67 -0.46 5.24
CA PHE A 48 22.33 -1.00 4.98
C PHE A 48 21.24 -0.12 5.60
N THR A 49 21.45 0.46 6.79
CA THR A 49 20.46 1.36 7.42
C THR A 49 20.30 2.72 6.73
N LEU A 50 21.33 3.22 6.05
CA LEU A 50 21.25 4.49 5.30
C LEU A 50 20.63 4.33 3.90
N ALA A 51 20.56 3.10 3.37
CA ALA A 51 19.99 2.79 2.05
C ALA A 51 18.47 2.57 2.06
N PHE A 52 17.86 2.41 3.24
CA PHE A 52 16.41 2.27 3.39
C PHE A 52 15.87 3.35 4.32
N PRO A 53 15.65 4.58 3.83
CA PRO A 53 14.84 5.52 4.58
C PRO A 53 13.44 4.90 4.71
N SER A 54 13.07 4.50 5.92
CA SER A 54 11.72 4.05 6.26
C SER A 54 10.75 5.22 6.10
N HIS A 55 10.26 5.44 4.88
CA HIS A 55 9.11 6.30 4.60
C HIS A 55 7.91 5.43 4.26
N ALA A 56 7.35 4.80 5.28
CA ALA A 56 5.94 4.47 5.27
C ALA A 56 5.35 5.20 6.46
N ASN A 57 4.87 6.42 6.23
CA ASN A 57 3.92 7.03 7.17
C ASN A 57 2.73 6.06 7.21
N GLY A 58 2.49 5.43 8.36
CA GLY A 58 1.49 4.37 8.55
C GLY A 58 0.02 4.81 8.37
N ASP A 59 -0.19 5.95 7.73
CA ASP A 59 -1.42 6.73 7.72
C ASP A 59 -1.75 7.28 6.32
N ALA A 60 -1.19 6.73 5.23
CA ALA A 60 -1.41 7.21 3.85
C ALA A 60 -2.90 7.31 3.45
N TRP A 61 -3.77 6.50 4.07
CA TRP A 61 -5.23 6.57 3.88
C TRP A 61 -5.86 7.87 4.42
N ARG A 62 -5.18 8.59 5.33
CA ARG A 62 -5.65 9.87 5.90
C ARG A 62 -5.47 11.02 4.93
N ASP A 63 -4.59 10.88 3.95
CA ASP A 63 -4.31 11.95 2.98
C ASP A 63 -5.54 12.20 2.09
N ASP A 64 -6.31 11.15 1.80
CA ASP A 64 -7.53 11.21 0.99
C ASP A 64 -8.81 11.43 1.84
N LEU A 65 -8.70 11.52 3.17
CA LEU A 65 -9.86 11.69 4.05
C LEU A 65 -10.50 13.07 3.88
N ILE A 66 -11.79 13.08 3.57
CA ILE A 66 -12.60 14.30 3.54
C ILE A 66 -13.01 14.64 4.97
N VAL A 67 -12.43 15.71 5.52
CA VAL A 67 -12.75 16.19 6.87
C VAL A 67 -14.09 16.93 6.89
N GLU A 68 -14.29 17.83 5.93
CA GLU A 68 -15.53 18.63 5.77
C GLU A 68 -15.76 18.94 4.29
N LEU A 69 -17.04 19.08 3.92
CA LEU A 69 -17.46 19.54 2.60
C LEU A 69 -17.85 21.02 2.65
N PRO A 70 -17.40 21.84 1.68
CA PRO A 70 -17.79 23.25 1.59
C PRO A 70 -19.32 23.41 1.56
N GLY A 71 -19.87 24.23 2.45
CA GLY A 71 -21.31 24.52 2.52
C GLY A 71 -22.18 23.45 3.18
N TYR A 72 -21.62 22.29 3.53
CA TYR A 72 -22.34 21.24 4.29
C TYR A 72 -21.73 20.99 5.68
N GLY A 73 -20.39 21.00 5.77
CA GLY A 73 -19.65 20.67 6.98
C GLY A 73 -19.23 19.20 7.02
N LYS A 74 -19.19 18.60 8.21
CA LYS A 74 -18.76 17.22 8.40
C LYS A 74 -19.68 16.24 7.68
N THR A 75 -19.12 15.27 6.97
CA THR A 75 -19.87 14.25 6.23
C THR A 75 -20.64 13.30 7.16
N PRO A 76 -21.78 12.71 6.72
CA PRO A 76 -22.59 11.80 7.54
C PRO A 76 -21.83 10.54 7.95
N THR A 77 -21.05 10.00 7.03
CA THR A 77 -20.10 8.90 7.25
C THR A 77 -18.69 9.35 6.86
N PRO A 78 -17.63 8.64 7.24
CA PRO A 78 -16.30 8.94 6.74
C PRO A 78 -16.25 8.81 5.22
N HIS A 79 -15.84 9.88 4.54
CA HIS A 79 -15.66 9.90 3.09
C HIS A 79 -14.19 10.05 2.74
N PHE A 80 -13.78 9.46 1.62
CA PHE A 80 -12.44 9.59 1.06
C PHE A 80 -12.54 9.99 -0.41
N SER A 81 -11.64 10.86 -0.87
CA SER A 81 -11.53 11.17 -2.28
C SER A 81 -10.08 11.40 -2.66
N GLY A 82 -9.67 10.73 -3.73
CA GLY A 82 -8.29 10.69 -4.18
C GLY A 82 -8.18 10.11 -5.59
N TYR A 83 -7.03 9.53 -5.90
CA TYR A 83 -6.73 8.98 -7.22
C TYR A 83 -6.17 7.56 -7.11
N LEU A 84 -6.76 6.64 -7.87
CA LEU A 84 -6.26 5.29 -8.08
C LEU A 84 -5.32 5.26 -9.29
N ASP A 85 -4.28 4.43 -9.22
CA ASP A 85 -3.39 4.17 -10.35
C ASP A 85 -4.12 3.28 -11.37
N GLY A 86 -4.37 3.83 -12.56
CA GLY A 86 -5.01 3.15 -13.68
C GLY A 86 -4.04 2.80 -14.80
N SER A 87 -2.73 2.87 -14.56
CA SER A 87 -1.71 2.76 -15.61
C SER A 87 -1.69 1.42 -16.34
N ASP A 88 -2.08 0.32 -15.69
CA ASP A 88 -2.14 -1.03 -16.31
C ASP A 88 -3.19 -1.14 -17.43
N GLY A 89 -4.28 -0.37 -17.34
CA GLY A 89 -5.39 -0.39 -18.30
C GLY A 89 -5.44 0.81 -19.24
N CYS A 90 -4.51 1.74 -19.11
CA CYS A 90 -4.55 3.04 -19.77
C CYS A 90 -3.64 3.07 -21.00
N ASP A 91 -4.23 3.28 -22.18
CA ASP A 91 -3.47 3.63 -23.36
C ASP A 91 -3.02 5.10 -23.27
N LYS A 92 -1.74 5.31 -22.94
CA LYS A 92 -1.13 6.64 -22.81
C LYS A 92 -1.03 7.41 -24.13
N ALA A 93 -1.03 6.72 -25.26
CA ALA A 93 -1.01 7.37 -26.57
C ALA A 93 -2.38 8.01 -26.87
N VAL A 94 -3.46 7.39 -26.39
CA VAL A 94 -4.84 7.86 -26.57
C VAL A 94 -5.25 8.82 -25.45
N ASN A 95 -4.93 8.51 -24.19
CA ASN A 95 -5.44 9.21 -23.00
C ASN A 95 -4.45 10.23 -22.40
N GLY A 96 -3.24 10.33 -22.96
CA GLY A 96 -2.19 11.20 -22.44
C GLY A 96 -1.38 10.56 -21.29
N PRO A 97 -0.46 11.32 -20.67
CA PRO A 97 0.51 10.76 -19.72
C PRO A 97 -0.08 10.45 -18.34
N LEU A 98 -1.23 11.03 -17.99
CA LEU A 98 -1.87 10.91 -16.68
C LEU A 98 -2.92 9.80 -16.72
N CYS A 99 -2.53 8.62 -16.25
CA CYS A 99 -3.40 7.46 -16.15
C CYS A 99 -3.87 7.28 -14.69
N GLN A 100 -4.71 8.19 -14.24
CA GLN A 100 -5.26 8.19 -12.89
C GLN A 100 -6.78 8.22 -12.92
N ILE A 101 -7.41 7.45 -12.05
CA ILE A 101 -8.86 7.39 -11.90
C ILE A 101 -9.21 8.09 -10.60
N HIS A 102 -9.92 9.20 -10.69
CA HIS A 102 -10.48 9.86 -9.51
C HIS A 102 -11.53 8.95 -8.87
N TYR A 103 -11.55 8.89 -7.54
CA TYR A 103 -12.56 8.15 -6.80
C TYR A 103 -13.20 8.99 -5.68
N TRP A 104 -14.41 8.61 -5.31
CA TRP A 104 -15.04 9.03 -4.06
C TRP A 104 -15.65 7.83 -3.35
N LEU A 105 -15.12 7.53 -2.17
CA LEU A 105 -15.61 6.47 -1.28
C LEU A 105 -16.42 7.08 -0.13
N ALA A 106 -17.63 6.60 0.11
CA ALA A 106 -18.33 6.80 1.37
C ALA A 106 -18.45 5.47 2.11
N LEU A 107 -18.03 5.45 3.37
CA LEU A 107 -18.17 4.27 4.19
C LEU A 107 -19.63 4.02 4.59
N ALA A 108 -19.93 2.75 4.87
CA ALA A 108 -21.26 2.35 5.33
C ALA A 108 -21.63 3.05 6.65
N GLU A 109 -22.90 3.38 6.81
CA GLU A 109 -23.46 4.02 8.02
C GLU A 109 -23.35 3.12 9.25
N SER A 110 -23.38 1.81 9.05
CA SER A 110 -23.22 0.81 10.11
C SER A 110 -22.20 -0.24 9.73
N ASP A 111 -21.27 -0.52 10.65
CA ASP A 111 -20.25 -1.56 10.55
C ASP A 111 -19.46 -1.55 9.23
N ALA A 112 -18.88 -0.40 8.88
CA ALA A 112 -18.12 -0.19 7.64
C ALA A 112 -17.00 -1.21 7.38
N LEU A 113 -16.42 -1.80 8.43
CA LEU A 113 -15.34 -2.78 8.28
C LEU A 113 -15.84 -4.14 7.81
N SER A 114 -17.08 -4.52 8.13
CA SER A 114 -17.69 -5.78 7.69
C SER A 114 -18.60 -5.60 6.47
N ALA A 115 -19.07 -4.38 6.22
CA ALA A 115 -19.93 -4.06 5.10
C ALA A 115 -19.25 -4.35 3.74
N PRO A 116 -20.00 -4.87 2.74
CA PRO A 116 -19.47 -5.06 1.41
C PRO A 116 -19.08 -3.73 0.76
N VAL A 117 -18.15 -3.77 -0.19
CA VAL A 117 -17.82 -2.63 -1.05
C VAL A 117 -18.60 -2.75 -2.35
N VAL A 118 -19.30 -1.68 -2.74
CA VAL A 118 -20.02 -1.57 -4.00
C VAL A 118 -19.29 -0.56 -4.88
N LEU A 119 -18.82 -1.00 -6.04
CA LEU A 119 -18.32 -0.14 -7.10
C LEU A 119 -19.49 0.33 -7.96
N TRP A 120 -19.65 1.63 -8.10
CA TRP A 120 -20.67 2.27 -8.92
C TRP A 120 -20.03 2.97 -10.12
N LEU A 121 -20.50 2.66 -11.33
CA LEU A 121 -19.99 3.24 -12.57
C LEU A 121 -21.16 3.78 -13.39
N ASN A 122 -21.17 5.09 -13.63
CA ASN A 122 -22.11 5.67 -14.59
C ASN A 122 -21.67 5.31 -16.02
N GLY A 123 -22.67 5.18 -16.90
CA GLY A 123 -22.48 4.76 -18.29
C GLY A 123 -22.11 5.89 -19.25
N GLY A 124 -22.51 5.76 -20.52
CA GLY A 124 -22.26 6.78 -21.53
C GLY A 124 -21.66 6.20 -22.81
N PRO A 125 -20.42 6.54 -23.20
CA PRO A 125 -19.22 6.62 -22.36
C PRO A 125 -18.83 8.03 -21.88
N GLY A 126 -18.00 8.10 -20.84
CA GLY A 126 -17.36 9.33 -20.36
C GLY A 126 -18.17 10.14 -19.34
N ALA A 127 -19.33 9.65 -18.89
CA ALA A 127 -20.02 10.27 -17.77
C ALA A 127 -19.26 10.01 -16.46
N SER A 128 -19.32 10.97 -15.54
CA SER A 128 -18.71 10.83 -14.23
C SER A 128 -19.59 9.98 -13.30
N SER A 129 -19.01 8.98 -12.64
CA SER A 129 -19.68 8.20 -11.58
C SER A 129 -20.08 9.06 -10.38
N ILE A 130 -19.43 10.21 -10.18
CA ILE A 130 -19.77 11.17 -9.12
C ILE A 130 -21.18 11.75 -9.33
N LEU A 131 -21.67 11.76 -10.57
CA LEU A 131 -23.04 12.20 -10.85
C LEU A 131 -24.05 11.24 -10.19
N GLY A 132 -23.94 9.94 -10.41
CA GLY A 132 -24.82 8.97 -9.75
C GLY A 132 -24.60 8.91 -8.24
N PHE A 133 -23.38 9.12 -7.78
CA PHE A 133 -23.09 9.26 -6.36
C PHE A 133 -23.84 10.44 -5.72
N LEU A 134 -23.94 11.59 -6.40
CA LEU A 134 -24.54 12.82 -5.84
C LEU A 134 -25.98 13.09 -6.30
N GLU A 135 -26.55 12.28 -7.19
CA GLU A 135 -27.91 12.48 -7.71
C GLU A 135 -28.80 11.24 -7.54
N GLU A 136 -28.22 10.05 -7.35
CA GLU A 136 -28.95 8.78 -7.32
C GLU A 136 -28.84 8.11 -5.93
N GLU A 137 -27.70 7.47 -5.65
CA GLU A 137 -27.61 6.42 -4.61
C GLU A 137 -26.68 6.76 -3.43
N GLY A 138 -25.87 7.81 -3.53
CA GLY A 138 -24.91 8.17 -2.49
C GLY A 138 -25.54 8.84 -1.26
N PRO A 139 -24.75 9.04 -0.19
CA PRO A 139 -25.25 9.50 1.12
C PRO A 139 -25.71 10.96 1.12
N LEU A 140 -25.20 11.74 0.16
CA LEU A 140 -25.53 13.15 -0.02
C LEU A 140 -25.98 13.37 -1.45
N LEU A 141 -27.06 14.14 -1.62
CA LEU A 141 -27.57 14.60 -2.90
C LEU A 141 -27.28 16.09 -3.09
N ILE A 142 -27.10 16.51 -4.34
CA ILE A 142 -27.06 17.93 -4.69
C ILE A 142 -28.50 18.49 -4.63
N ASN A 143 -28.68 19.59 -3.91
CA ASN A 143 -29.96 20.28 -3.80
C ASN A 143 -30.11 21.36 -4.90
N ALA A 144 -31.32 21.91 -5.03
CA ALA A 144 -31.64 22.90 -6.06
C ALA A 144 -30.82 24.21 -5.98
N THR A 145 -30.16 24.48 -4.84
CA THR A 145 -29.29 25.65 -4.66
C THR A 145 -27.81 25.33 -4.90
N GLY A 146 -27.48 24.09 -5.31
CA GLY A 146 -26.11 23.62 -5.52
C GLY A 146 -25.36 23.25 -4.24
N GLY A 147 -26.06 23.13 -3.10
CA GLY A 147 -25.51 22.60 -1.84
C GLY A 147 -25.81 21.11 -1.69
N PHE A 148 -25.52 20.53 -0.52
CA PHE A 148 -25.80 19.13 -0.23
C PHE A 148 -27.02 18.96 0.68
N MET A 149 -27.73 17.84 0.52
CA MET A 149 -28.76 17.35 1.43
C MET A 149 -28.60 15.84 1.62
N GLU A 150 -29.01 15.29 2.76
CA GLU A 150 -28.89 13.84 3.01
C GLU A 150 -29.86 13.03 2.16
N ASN A 151 -29.39 11.86 1.70
CA ASN A 151 -30.21 10.87 1.01
C ASN A 151 -30.76 9.83 2.01
N PRO A 152 -32.06 9.87 2.36
CA PRO A 152 -32.62 8.88 3.28
C PRO A 152 -32.68 7.47 2.70
N TRP A 153 -32.40 7.28 1.41
CA TRP A 153 -32.39 5.99 0.72
C TRP A 153 -30.99 5.59 0.22
N SER A 154 -29.93 6.18 0.77
CA SER A 154 -28.58 5.87 0.30
C SER A 154 -28.23 4.39 0.45
N TRP A 155 -27.44 3.89 -0.52
CA TRP A 155 -26.83 2.57 -0.45
C TRP A 155 -25.79 2.45 0.66
N THR A 156 -25.28 3.57 1.20
CA THR A 156 -24.37 3.55 2.36
C THR A 156 -25.01 2.98 3.61
N LYS A 157 -26.33 2.81 3.64
CA LYS A 157 -27.03 2.07 4.70
C LYS A 157 -26.60 0.62 4.81
N TYR A 158 -26.08 0.03 3.72
CA TYR A 158 -25.78 -1.39 3.64
C TYR A 158 -24.38 -1.70 3.11
N ALA A 159 -23.67 -0.74 2.51
CA ALA A 159 -22.39 -0.98 1.85
C ALA A 159 -21.45 0.24 1.93
N ASN A 160 -20.16 0.00 1.76
CA ASN A 160 -19.21 1.05 1.42
C ASN A 160 -19.36 1.36 -0.08
N LEU A 161 -19.73 2.59 -0.43
CA LEU A 161 -20.01 2.97 -1.81
C LEU A 161 -18.80 3.68 -2.42
N LEU A 162 -18.24 3.09 -3.47
CA LEU A 162 -17.12 3.62 -4.24
C LEU A 162 -17.62 4.06 -5.62
N ALA A 163 -17.54 5.34 -5.91
CA ALA A 163 -17.76 5.91 -7.24
C ALA A 163 -16.44 6.20 -7.96
#